data_AF-A0A526UPE6-F1
#
_entry.id   AF-A0A526UPE6-F1
#
_cell.length_a   1.000
_cell.length_b   1.000
_cell.length_c   1.000
_cell.angle_alpha   90.00
_cell.angle_beta   90.00
_cell.angle_gamma   90.00
#
_symmetry.space_group_name_H-M   'P 1'
#
loop_
_entity.id
_entity.type
_entity.pdbx_description
1 polymer ?
#
loop_
_entity_poly.entity_id
_entity_poly.type
_entity_poly.pdbx_seq_one_letter_code
_entity_poly.pdbx_strand_id
1 'polypeptide(L)' 'MLELKDVKLSYGSTEVLNGVNLSVKRGDVVSIIGPSGTGKTTLLKCIN' A
#
# COMPACT_ATOMS: atom_id res chain seq x y z
N MET A 1 -13.32 7.81 -3.97
CA MET A 1 -13.09 7.12 -2.69
C MET A 1 -12.25 5.92 -3.01
N LEU A 2 -11.09 5.80 -2.38
CA LEU A 2 -10.17 4.68 -2.56
C LEU A 2 -10.22 3.83 -1.29
N GLU A 3 -10.32 2.52 -1.44
CA GLU A 3 -10.29 1.59 -0.31
C GLU A 3 -9.41 0.38 -0.67
N LEU A 4 -8.43 0.11 0.20
CA LEU A 4 -7.61 -1.09 0.20
C LEU A 4 -7.96 -1.87 1.47
N LYS A 5 -8.28 -3.16 1.30
CA LYS A 5 -8.65 -4.07 2.38
C LYS A 5 -7.75 -5.29 2.36
N ASP A 6 -7.07 -5.55 3.47
CA ASP A 6 -6.17 -6.69 3.69
C ASP A 6 -5.21 -6.97 2.52
N VAL A 7 -4.62 -5.91 1.95
CA VAL A 7 -3.74 -6.06 0.78
C VAL A 7 -2.45 -6.76 1.18
N LYS A 8 -2.25 -7.93 0.57
CA LYS A 8 -1.05 -8.75 0.71
C LYS A 8 -0.38 -8.91 -0.64
N LEU A 9 0.94 -8.82 -0.67
CA LEU A 9 1.71 -9.03 -1.89
C LEU A 9 3.10 -9.55 -1.54
N SER A 10 3.49 -10.61 -2.24
CA SER A 10 4.83 -11.19 -2.16
C SER A 10 5.49 -11.21 -3.53
N TYR A 11 6.80 -11.00 -3.55
CA TYR A 11 7.64 -11.29 -4.71
C TYR A 11 8.51 -12.50 -4.39
N GLY A 12 8.16 -13.65 -4.97
CA GLY A 12 8.75 -14.93 -4.59
C GLY A 12 8.46 -15.26 -3.12
N SER A 13 9.49 -15.54 -2.34
CA SER A 13 9.40 -15.84 -0.91
C SER A 13 9.35 -14.59 -0.01
N THR A 14 9.52 -13.40 -0.58
CA THR A 14 9.56 -12.14 0.20
C THR A 14 8.18 -11.52 0.25
N GLU A 15 7.60 -11.49 1.44
CA GLU A 15 6.37 -10.72 1.71
C GLU A 15 6.70 -9.23 1.78
N VAL A 16 6.09 -8.43 0.89
CA VAL A 16 6.34 -7.00 0.78
C VAL A 16 5.21 -6.18 1.37
N LEU A 17 3.97 -6.65 1.20
CA LEU A 17 2.78 -6.10 1.87
C LEU A 17 2.14 -7.22 2.70
N ASN A 18 1.90 -6.95 3.98
CA ASN A 18 1.32 -7.89 4.92
C ASN A 18 0.03 -7.32 5.52
N GLY A 19 -1.08 -7.45 4.79
CA GLY A 19 -2.42 -7.09 5.28
C GLY A 19 -2.64 -5.59 5.44
N VAL A 20 -2.27 -4.81 4.43
CA VAL A 20 -2.41 -3.35 4.47
C VAL A 20 -3.85 -2.92 4.24
N ASN A 21 -4.36 -2.07 5.13
CA ASN A 21 -5.67 -1.43 5.02
C ASN A 21 -5.50 0.08 4.85
N LEU A 22 -6.18 0.68 3.87
CA LEU A 22 -6.13 2.11 3.60
C LEU A 22 -7.48 2.60 3.08
N SER A 23 -8.00 3.69 3.63
CA SER A 23 -9.20 4.36 3.13
C SER A 23 -8.88 5.83 2.89
N VAL A 24 -9.11 6.30 1.66
CA VAL A 24 -8.89 7.70 1.25
C VAL A 24 -10.19 8.27 0.70
N LYS A 25 -10.65 9.37 1.29
CA LYS A 25 -11.87 10.06 0.90
C LYS A 25 -11.57 11.08 -0.20
N ARG A 26 -12.63 11.55 -0.86
CA ARG A 26 -12.49 12.61 -1.87
C ARG A 26 -12.05 13.91 -1.15
N GLY A 27 -10.99 14.53 -1.65
CA GLY A 27 -10.42 15.75 -1.09
C GLY A 27 -9.23 15.53 -0.16
N ASP A 28 -8.95 14.30 0.26
CA ASP A 28 -7.79 13.99 1.08
C ASP A 28 -6.50 14.12 0.26
N VAL A 29 -5.45 14.65 0.88
CA VAL A 29 -4.08 14.61 0.38
C VAL A 29 -3.28 13.72 1.33
N VAL A 30 -2.83 12.57 0.84
CA VAL A 30 -2.17 11.54 1.66
C VAL A 30 -0.76 11.28 1.14
N SER A 31 0.20 11.17 2.06
CA SER A 31 1.57 10.76 1.76
C SER A 31 1.92 9.46 2.49
N ILE A 32 2.69 8.60 1.82
CA ILE A 32 3.16 7.32 2.38
C ILE A 32 4.67 7.45 2.60
N ILE A 33 5.09 7.38 3.87
CA ILE A 33 6.49 7.58 4.28
C ILE A 33 7.05 6.34 4.99
N GLY A 34 8.38 6.21 5.01
CA GLY A 34 9.08 5.12 5.69
C GLY A 34 10.41 4.75 5.01
N PRO A 35 11.26 3.96 5.68
CA PRO A 35 12.57 3.53 5.17
C PRO A 35 12.53 2.87 3.79
N SER A 36 13.67 2.78 3.09
CA SER A 36 13.75 2.05 1.82
C SER A 36 13.37 0.58 2.01
N GLY A 37 12.68 -0.01 1.01
CA GLY A 37 12.27 -1.42 1.03
C GLY A 37 10.97 -1.75 1.75
N THR A 38 10.31 -0.82 2.45
CA THR A 38 9.08 -1.08 3.22
C THR A 38 7.79 -1.23 2.40
N GLY A 39 7.87 -1.39 1.08
CA GLY A 39 6.69 -1.64 0.24
C GLY A 39 5.88 -0.41 -0.19
N LYS A 40 6.35 0.84 0.05
CA LYS A 40 5.61 2.07 -0.32
C LYS A 40 5.23 2.14 -1.81
N THR A 41 6.21 2.03 -2.70
CA THR A 41 5.96 2.03 -4.15
C THR A 41 5.14 0.80 -4.57
N THR A 42 5.34 -0.33 -3.90
CA THR A 42 4.55 -1.55 -4.13
C THR A 42 3.08 -1.32 -3.80
N LEU A 43 2.77 -0.70 -2.66
CA LEU A 43 1.42 -0.34 -2.25
C LEU A 43 0.78 0.65 -3.24
N LEU A 44 1.52 1.66 -3.70
CA LEU A 44 1.02 2.60 -4.70
C LEU A 44 0.73 1.93 -6.05
N LYS A 45 1.54 0.95 -6.46
CA LYS A 45 1.31 0.14 -7.67
C LYS A 45 0.05 -0.73 -7.59
N CYS A 46 -0.47 -1.00 -6.40
CA CYS A 46 -1.75 -1.71 -6.26
C CYS A 46 -2.97 -0.81 -6.52
N ILE A 47 -2.78 0.51 -6.60
CA ILE A 47 -3.87 1.49 -6.75
C ILE A 47 -4.18 1.78 -8.24
N ASN A 48 -3.18 1.69 -9.13
CA ASN A 48 -3.31 1.57 -10.59
C ASN A 48 -1.92 1.35 -11.24
#